data_AF-A0A974WS25-F1
#
_entry.id   AF-A0A974WS25-F1
#
_cell.length_a   1.000
_cell.length_b   1.000
_cell.length_c   1.000
_cell.angle_alpha   90.00
_cell.angle_beta   90.00
_cell.angle_gamma   90.00
#
_symmetry.space_group_name_H-M   'P 1'
#
loop_
_entity.id
_entity.type
_entity.pdbx_description
1 polymer ?
#
loop_
_entity_poly.entity_id
_entity_poly.type
_entity_poly.pdbx_seq_one_letter_code
_entity_poly.pdbx_strand_id
1 'polypeptide(L)'
;MSSHEHHGPDDSDDDCVDYIERIVYLLDNELDQADCTVVEMHLRECGPCLERYDLQRAVKQLVARSCSESAPESLRDRVRLQLHQVHVRITDAGA
;
A
#
# COMPACT_ATOMS: atom_id res chain seq x y z
N MET A 1 8.53 -8.36 30.67
CA MET A 1 9.84 -8.40 30.01
C MET A 1 9.62 -9.12 28.69
N SER A 2 9.68 -8.37 27.59
CA SER A 2 9.49 -8.91 26.24
C SER A 2 10.66 -9.83 25.90
N SER A 3 10.34 -11.06 25.52
CA SER A 3 11.28 -11.94 24.84
C SER A 3 10.72 -12.18 23.44
N HIS A 4 11.09 -11.30 22.50
CA HIS A 4 10.95 -11.58 21.07
C HIS A 4 12.23 -12.26 20.62
N GLU A 5 12.22 -13.59 20.63
CA GLU A 5 13.21 -14.39 19.90
C GLU A 5 12.47 -15.54 19.22
N HIS A 6 12.24 -15.42 17.92
CA HIS A 6 12.00 -16.56 17.04
C HIS A 6 12.57 -16.24 15.66
N HIS A 7 13.78 -16.76 15.40
CA HIS A 7 14.39 -16.78 14.08
C HIS A 7 14.88 -18.22 13.86
N GLY A 8 14.18 -18.97 13.01
CA GLY A 8 14.45 -20.37 12.67
C GLY A 8 13.69 -20.76 11.39
N PRO A 9 14.20 -21.72 10.59
CA PRO A 9 14.06 -21.75 9.12
C PRO A 9 12.74 -22.36 8.60
N ASP A 10 11.66 -22.23 9.36
CA ASP A 10 10.33 -22.76 9.08
C ASP A 10 9.32 -21.66 9.46
N ASP A 11 9.24 -20.64 8.61
CA ASP A 11 8.17 -19.63 8.65
C ASP A 11 6.85 -20.37 8.40
N SER A 12 6.06 -20.53 9.46
CA SER A 12 4.79 -21.25 9.46
C SER A 12 3.92 -20.77 8.30
N ASP A 13 3.42 -21.71 7.47
CA ASP A 13 2.49 -21.40 6.37
C ASP A 13 1.28 -20.58 6.87
N ASP A 14 0.86 -20.82 8.12
CA ASP A 14 -0.20 -20.09 8.83
C ASP A 14 0.10 -18.58 9.02
N ASP A 15 1.33 -18.20 9.36
CA ASP A 15 1.69 -16.79 9.55
C ASP A 15 1.69 -16.04 8.21
N CYS A 16 2.00 -16.73 7.11
CA CYS A 16 2.00 -16.14 5.78
C CYS A 16 0.59 -15.92 5.21
N VAL A 17 -0.42 -16.68 5.66
CA VAL A 17 -1.82 -16.51 5.22
C VAL A 17 -2.33 -15.11 5.55
N ASP A 18 -2.02 -14.61 6.75
CA ASP A 18 -2.44 -13.29 7.22
C ASP A 18 -1.86 -12.13 6.40
N TYR A 19 -0.76 -12.35 5.69
CA TYR A 19 -0.14 -11.33 4.84
C TYR A 19 -0.68 -11.29 3.42
N ILE A 20 -1.38 -12.34 2.94
CA ILE A 20 -1.87 -12.39 1.55
C ILE A 20 -2.84 -11.23 1.27
N GLU A 21 -3.82 -11.01 2.15
CA GLU A 21 -4.79 -9.93 2.00
C GLU A 21 -4.12 -8.56 2.16
N ARG A 22 -3.22 -8.42 3.15
CA ARG A 22 -2.47 -7.18 3.38
C ARG A 22 -1.57 -6.81 2.20
N ILE A 23 -0.99 -7.78 1.49
CA ILE A 23 -0.22 -7.55 0.26
C ILE A 23 -1.10 -6.90 -0.82
N VAL A 24 -2.37 -7.31 -0.94
CA VAL A 24 -3.30 -6.71 -1.90
C VAL A 24 -3.59 -5.25 -1.54
N TYR A 25 -3.89 -4.98 -0.26
CA TYR A 25 -4.11 -3.61 0.22
C TYR A 25 -2.87 -2.72 0.10
N LEU A 26 -1.67 -3.28 0.36
CA LEU A 26 -0.40 -2.59 0.14
C LEU A 26 -0.27 -2.17 -1.33
N LEU A 27 -0.58 -3.07 -2.27
CA LEU A 27 -0.51 -2.80 -3.71
C LEU A 27 -1.55 -1.76 -4.18
N ASP A 28 -2.70 -1.66 -3.51
CA ASP A 28 -3.73 -0.65 -3.79
C ASP A 28 -3.52 0.66 -3.00
N ASN A 29 -2.48 0.73 -2.18
CA ASN A 29 -2.15 1.87 -1.35
C ASN A 29 -3.25 2.18 -0.31
N GLU A 30 -3.90 1.13 0.21
CA GLU A 30 -5.03 1.15 1.14
C GLU A 30 -4.64 0.83 2.61
N LEU A 31 -3.35 0.66 2.88
CA LEU A 31 -2.82 0.49 4.24
C LEU A 31 -2.36 1.82 4.84
N ASP A 32 -2.39 1.90 6.17
CA ASP A 32 -1.73 3.00 6.87
C ASP A 32 -0.19 2.83 6.88
N GLN A 33 0.52 3.87 7.30
CA GLN A 33 1.98 3.87 7.27
C GLN A 33 2.62 2.80 8.18
N ALA A 34 1.97 2.47 9.30
CA ALA A 34 2.47 1.47 10.22
C ALA A 34 2.33 0.07 9.61
N ASP A 35 1.15 -0.24 9.06
CA ASP A 35 0.86 -1.50 8.40
C ASP A 35 1.72 -1.71 7.15
N CYS A 36 1.94 -0.66 6.35
CA CYS A 36 2.90 -0.71 5.24
C CYS A 36 4.28 -1.19 5.70
N THR A 37 4.78 -0.63 6.81
CA THR A 37 6.10 -0.97 7.34
C THR A 37 6.18 -2.43 7.76
N VAL A 38 5.13 -2.94 8.41
CA VAL A 38 5.05 -4.34 8.87
C VAL A 38 5.05 -5.31 7.69
N VAL A 39 4.22 -5.05 6.68
CA VAL A 39 4.14 -5.91 5.48
C VAL A 39 5.44 -5.86 4.69
N GLU A 40 6.04 -4.69 4.51
CA GLU A 40 7.33 -4.56 3.82
C GLU A 40 8.46 -5.31 4.54
N MET A 41 8.48 -5.28 5.86
CA MET A 41 9.46 -6.04 6.65
C MET A 41 9.30 -7.54 6.41
N HIS A 42 8.07 -8.06 6.47
CA HIS A 42 7.79 -9.46 6.18
C HIS A 42 8.21 -9.84 4.75
N LEU A 43 7.92 -9.01 3.75
CA LEU A 43 8.33 -9.26 2.35
C LEU A 43 9.85 -9.30 2.14
N ARG A 44 10.65 -8.64 3.00
CA ARG A 44 12.11 -8.69 2.93
C ARG A 44 12.69 -10.01 3.47
N GLU A 45 11.96 -10.64 4.38
CA GLU A 45 12.42 -11.83 5.11
C GLU A 45 11.77 -13.12 4.59
N CYS A 46 10.57 -13.03 3.99
CA CYS A 46 9.77 -14.15 3.51
C CYS A 46 9.73 -14.24 1.97
N GLY A 47 10.53 -15.14 1.41
CA GLY A 47 10.58 -15.43 -0.03
C GLY A 47 9.22 -15.84 -0.64
N PRO A 48 8.45 -16.77 -0.04
CA PRO A 48 7.12 -17.15 -0.54
C PRO A 48 6.13 -15.98 -0.66
N CYS A 49 6.12 -15.07 0.32
CA CYS A 49 5.26 -13.89 0.26
C CYS A 49 5.75 -12.86 -0.77
N LEU A 50 7.07 -12.74 -0.98
CA LEU A 50 7.62 -11.94 -2.07
C LEU A 50 7.20 -12.46 -3.45
N GLU A 51 7.23 -13.77 -3.67
CA GLU A 51 6.74 -14.38 -4.92
C GLU A 51 5.24 -14.08 -5.15
N ARG A 52 4.42 -14.16 -4.10
CA ARG A 52 2.99 -13.80 -4.15
C ARG A 52 2.79 -12.32 -4.47
N TYR A 53 3.58 -11.43 -3.87
CA TYR A 53 3.57 -9.99 -4.14
C TYR A 53 3.88 -9.70 -5.61
N ASP A 54 4.95 -10.28 -6.16
CA ASP A 54 5.36 -10.08 -7.54
C ASP A 54 4.31 -10.58 -8.54
N LEU A 55 3.70 -11.74 -8.25
CA LEU A 55 2.60 -12.27 -9.04
C LEU A 55 1.42 -11.31 -9.08
N GLN A 56 0.95 -10.83 -7.92
CA GLN A 56 -0.18 -9.89 -7.86
C GLN A 56 0.13 -8.57 -8.57
N ARG A 57 1.35 -8.06 -8.41
CA ARG A 57 1.82 -6.87 -9.13
C ARG A 57 1.80 -7.07 -10.65
N ALA A 58 2.26 -8.23 -11.13
CA ALA A 58 2.25 -8.56 -12.56
C ALA A 58 0.82 -8.66 -13.12
N VAL A 59 -0.11 -9.28 -12.37
CA VAL A 59 -1.52 -9.36 -12.73
C VAL A 59 -2.14 -7.96 -12.82
N LYS A 60 -1.93 -7.10 -11.81
CA LYS A 60 -2.42 -5.70 -11.83
C LYS A 60 -1.88 -4.92 -13.02
N GLN A 61 -0.60 -5.07 -13.35
CA GLN A 61 0.01 -4.44 -14.53
C GLN A 61 -0.60 -4.93 -15.85
N LEU A 62 -0.89 -6.23 -15.96
CA LEU A 62 -1.55 -6.80 -17.13
C LEU A 62 -2.96 -6.25 -17.31
N VAL A 63 -3.73 -6.18 -16.22
CA VAL A 63 -5.09 -5.61 -16.21
C VAL A 63 -5.06 -4.14 -16.60
N ALA A 64 -4.20 -3.33 -15.97
CA ALA A 64 -4.10 -1.89 -16.26
C ALA A 64 -3.72 -1.60 -17.72
N ARG A 65 -2.92 -2.47 -18.35
CA ARG A 65 -2.59 -2.38 -19.78
C ARG A 65 -3.75 -2.78 -20.69
N SER A 66 -4.53 -3.77 -20.30
CA SER A 66 -5.59 -4.35 -21.13
C SER A 66 -6.91 -3.57 -21.01
N CYS A 67 -7.15 -2.98 -19.85
CA CYS A 67 -8.37 -2.27 -19.51
C CYS A 67 -7.97 -0.90 -18.96
N SER A 68 -8.03 0.13 -19.80
CA SER A 68 -7.85 1.51 -19.36
C SER A 68 -9.00 2.37 -19.85
N GLU A 69 -9.54 3.17 -18.95
CA GLU A 69 -10.44 4.27 -19.26
C GLU A 69 -9.76 5.58 -18.86
N SER A 70 -9.86 6.58 -19.74
CA SER A 70 -9.35 7.91 -19.41
C SER A 70 -10.45 8.68 -18.69
N ALA A 71 -10.12 9.21 -17.52
CA ALA A 71 -11.01 10.14 -16.81
C ALA A 71 -11.49 11.27 -17.75
N PRO A 72 -12.69 11.84 -17.57
CA PRO A 72 -13.10 13.01 -18.33
C PRO A 72 -12.16 14.19 -18.10
N GLU A 73 -11.91 15.01 -19.13
CA GLU A 73 -11.03 16.18 -19.04
C GLU A 73 -11.48 17.16 -17.95
N SER A 74 -12.78 17.41 -17.85
CA SER A 74 -13.37 18.25 -16.82
C SER A 74 -13.04 17.78 -15.39
N LEU A 75 -13.00 16.47 -15.14
CA LEU A 75 -12.61 15.93 -13.84
C LEU A 75 -11.12 16.19 -13.57
N ARG A 76 -10.25 15.92 -14.56
CA ARG A 76 -8.81 16.17 -14.43
C ARG A 76 -8.52 17.63 -14.15
N ASP A 77 -9.19 18.55 -14.82
CA ASP A 77 -8.98 19.98 -14.65
C ASP A 77 -9.40 20.45 -13.25
N ARG A 78 -10.55 19.97 -12.75
CA ARG A 78 -10.97 20.25 -11.37
C ARG A 78 -9.94 19.75 -10.34
N VAL A 79 -9.45 18.51 -10.51
CA VAL A 79 -8.43 17.94 -9.60
C VAL A 79 -7.16 18.78 -9.64
N ARG A 80 -6.67 19.14 -10.83
CA ARG A 80 -5.48 20.00 -10.98
C ARG A 80 -5.67 21.37 -10.35
N LEU A 81 -6.85 21.99 -10.52
CA LEU A 81 -7.14 23.28 -9.89
C LEU A 81 -7.10 23.18 -8.37
N GLN A 82 -7.69 22.13 -7.79
CA GLN A 82 -7.65 21.90 -6.34
C GLN A 82 -6.23 21.64 -5.82
N LEU A 83 -5.42 20.85 -6.54
CA LEU A 83 -4.03 20.58 -6.15
C LEU A 83 -3.16 21.84 -6.15
N HIS A 84 -3.41 22.80 -7.05
CA HIS A 84 -2.68 24.06 -7.10
C HIS A 84 -3.29 25.17 -6.23
N GLN A 85 -4.45 24.93 -5.60
CA GLN A 85 -5.13 25.95 -4.82
C GLN A 85 -4.37 26.24 -3.52
N VAL A 86 -3.99 27.50 -3.32
CA VAL A 86 -3.40 27.96 -2.05
C VAL A 86 -4.53 28.17 -1.05
N HIS A 87 -4.58 27.33 -0.01
CA HIS A 87 -5.48 27.51 1.12
C HIS A 87 -4.86 28.43 2.18
N VAL A 88 -5.37 29.65 2.28
CA VAL A 88 -5.03 30.54 3.40
C VAL A 88 -5.92 30.18 4.59
N ARG A 89 -5.36 29.52 5.61
CA ARG A 89 -6.00 29.40 6.92
C ARG A 89 -5.62 30.61 7.77
N ILE A 90 -6.60 31.45 8.08
CA ILE A 90 -6.44 32.48 9.10
C ILE A 90 -6.81 31.81 10.43
N THR A 91 -5.80 31.42 11.20
CA THR A 91 -6.01 31.03 12.60
C THR A 91 -6.11 32.32 13.40
N ASP A 92 -7.29 32.61 13.94
CA ASP A 92 -7.46 33.73 14.87
C ASP A 92 -6.64 33.41 16.13
N ALA A 93 -5.52 34.10 16.27
CA ALA A 93 -4.72 34.10 17.48
C ALA A 93 -5.22 35.27 18.34
N GLY A 94 -6.38 35.07 18.96
CA GLY A 94 -6.92 35.95 20.01
C GLY A 94 -7.87 35.10 20.88
N ALA A 95 -7.79 35.08 22.22
CA ALA A 95 -7.07 35.89 23.20
C ALA A 95 -6.82 35.03 24.46
#